data_AF-A0A353RS35-F1
#
_entry.id   AF-A0A353RS35-F1
#
_cell.length_a   1.000
_cell.length_b   1.000
_cell.length_c   1.000
_cell.angle_alpha   90.00
_cell.angle_beta   90.00
_cell.angle_gamma   90.00
#
_symmetry.space_group_name_H-M   'P 1'
#
loop_
_entity.id
_entity.type
_entity.pdbx_description
1 polymer ?
#
loop_
_entity_poly.entity_id
_entity_poly.type
_entity_poly.pdbx_seq_one_letter_code
_entity_poly.pdbx_strand_id
1 'polypeptide(L)'
;NNDAQLELSGESDGKPTYRIVGDPTEGSILVAAEKAGTSVEELQKAYPRVQEIPFDSERKRMLTIHAIKQPVDDDISPFTAADREKGYIIAVKGAPDVVLNLCTHRLKMDNDVEPMTEEARQEILAANDAMTKDALRVLGVAYRIVPQMPEDITPEALEKDLIFAGLIGMIDPARPEVKTALAEAKTAGIRTIMITGDYPNTARAIAEEIGLLEP
;
A
#
# COMPACT_ATOMS: atom_id res chain seq x y z
N ASN A 1 -2.73 -10.61 10.77
CA ASN A 1 -1.42 -9.96 10.58
C ASN A 1 -1.10 -10.07 9.11
N ASN A 2 -0.94 -8.95 8.43
CA ASN A 2 -0.84 -8.91 6.97
C ASN A 2 0.60 -8.69 6.51
N ASP A 3 1.59 -8.84 7.39
CA ASP A 3 2.98 -8.61 7.01
C ASP A 3 3.50 -9.63 5.99
N ALA A 4 4.52 -9.21 5.23
CA ALA A 4 5.29 -10.07 4.37
C ALA A 4 6.79 -9.85 4.56
N GLN A 5 7.59 -10.82 4.13
CA GLN A 5 9.05 -10.78 4.11
C GLN A 5 9.57 -11.42 2.81
N LEU A 6 10.75 -10.98 2.38
CA LEU A 6 11.49 -11.60 1.28
C LEU A 6 12.52 -12.55 1.86
N GLU A 7 12.42 -13.83 1.52
CA GLU A 7 13.40 -14.84 1.90
C GLU A 7 14.20 -15.30 0.69
N LEU A 8 15.51 -15.49 0.88
CA LEU A 8 16.36 -16.09 -0.13
C LEU A 8 15.89 -17.54 -0.39
N SER A 9 15.43 -17.81 -1.61
CA SER A 9 14.90 -19.13 -2.00
C SER A 9 15.93 -20.01 -2.72
N GLY A 10 17.07 -19.45 -3.10
CA GLY A 10 18.14 -20.16 -3.79
C GLY A 10 18.85 -19.27 -4.81
N GLU A 11 19.37 -19.89 -5.86
CA GLU A 11 20.13 -19.21 -6.92
C GLU A 11 19.69 -19.74 -8.29
N SER A 12 19.50 -18.85 -9.26
CA SER A 12 19.19 -19.17 -10.65
C SER A 12 20.04 -18.27 -11.56
N ASP A 13 20.74 -18.87 -12.53
CA ASP A 13 21.63 -18.17 -13.45
C ASP A 13 22.66 -17.23 -12.77
N GLY A 14 23.23 -17.67 -11.64
CA GLY A 14 24.21 -16.88 -10.89
C GLY A 14 23.61 -15.72 -10.08
N LYS A 15 22.28 -15.65 -9.98
CA LYS A 15 21.56 -14.59 -9.26
C LYS A 15 20.74 -15.16 -8.11
N PRO A 16 20.71 -14.50 -6.95
CA PRO A 16 19.84 -14.91 -5.86
C PRO A 16 18.38 -14.83 -6.31
N THR A 17 17.62 -15.85 -5.95
CA THR A 17 16.16 -15.89 -6.10
C THR A 17 15.52 -15.65 -4.74
N TYR A 18 14.36 -15.03 -4.74
CA TYR A 18 13.62 -14.71 -3.52
C TYR A 18 12.20 -15.28 -3.60
N ARG A 19 11.69 -15.69 -2.45
CA ARG A 19 10.27 -16.01 -2.25
C ARG A 19 9.64 -15.02 -1.28
N ILE A 20 8.37 -14.71 -1.52
CA ILE A 20 7.56 -13.93 -0.59
C ILE A 20 6.99 -14.90 0.45
N VAL A 21 7.15 -14.55 1.72
CA VAL A 21 6.47 -15.21 2.85
C VAL A 21 5.54 -14.20 3.49
N GLY A 22 4.25 -14.53 3.60
CA GLY A 22 3.23 -13.64 4.16
C GLY A 22 2.23 -13.18 3.12
N ASP A 23 1.65 -12.00 3.32
CA ASP A 23 0.59 -11.47 2.46
C ASP A 23 1.12 -11.06 1.06
N PRO A 24 0.45 -11.47 -0.04
CA PRO A 24 0.89 -11.14 -1.40
C PRO A 24 0.92 -9.63 -1.71
N THR A 25 -0.01 -8.85 -1.15
CA THR A 25 -0.07 -7.39 -1.35
C THR A 25 1.18 -6.76 -0.75
N GLU A 26 1.52 -7.07 0.50
CA GLU A 26 2.75 -6.58 1.13
C GLU A 26 4.00 -7.06 0.41
N GLY A 27 4.04 -8.35 0.04
CA GLY A 27 5.16 -8.91 -0.70
C GLY A 27 5.42 -8.18 -2.01
N SER A 28 4.36 -7.80 -2.73
CA SER A 28 4.48 -7.02 -3.96
C SER A 28 5.13 -5.65 -3.75
N ILE A 29 4.81 -4.98 -2.62
CA ILE A 29 5.38 -3.68 -2.26
C ILE A 29 6.87 -3.83 -1.91
N LEU A 30 7.25 -4.87 -1.17
CA LEU A 30 8.64 -5.16 -0.86
C LEU A 30 9.46 -5.43 -2.13
N VAL A 31 8.92 -6.23 -3.05
CA VAL A 31 9.58 -6.49 -4.35
C VAL A 31 9.69 -5.20 -5.17
N ALA A 32 8.67 -4.33 -5.15
CA ALA A 32 8.73 -3.04 -5.84
C ALA A 32 9.81 -2.13 -5.27
N ALA A 33 9.95 -2.07 -3.93
CA ALA A 33 10.99 -1.29 -3.26
C ALA A 33 12.41 -1.79 -3.60
N GLU A 34 12.63 -3.11 -3.59
CA GLU A 34 13.90 -3.73 -4.02
C GLU A 34 14.23 -3.40 -5.47
N LYS A 35 13.25 -3.50 -6.37
CA LYS A 35 13.43 -3.15 -7.79
C LYS A 35 13.67 -1.67 -8.02
N ALA A 36 13.20 -0.80 -7.12
CA ALA A 36 13.48 0.63 -7.14
C ALA A 36 14.90 0.98 -6.66
N GLY A 37 15.71 -0.02 -6.28
CA GLY A 37 17.11 0.16 -5.87
C GLY A 37 17.31 0.32 -4.36
N THR A 38 16.29 0.01 -3.56
CA THR A 38 16.38 0.07 -2.10
C THR A 38 16.58 -1.31 -1.50
N SER A 39 17.34 -1.42 -0.41
CA SER A 39 17.35 -2.64 0.40
C SER A 39 16.31 -2.53 1.52
N VAL A 40 15.35 -3.45 1.54
CA VAL A 40 14.33 -3.54 2.61
C VAL A 40 15.01 -3.79 3.96
N GLU A 41 16.07 -4.61 3.99
CA GLU A 41 16.83 -4.88 5.21
C GLU A 41 17.48 -3.60 5.77
N GLU A 42 18.10 -2.80 4.91
CA GLU A 42 18.72 -1.53 5.33
C GLU A 42 17.66 -0.51 5.77
N LEU A 43 16.51 -0.43 5.09
CA LEU A 43 15.39 0.41 5.54
C LEU A 43 14.86 -0.02 6.90
N GLN A 44 14.80 -1.32 7.19
CA GLN A 44 14.38 -1.82 8.51
C GLN A 44 15.39 -1.49 9.61
N LYS A 45 16.69 -1.42 9.29
CA LYS A 45 17.73 -0.96 10.23
C LYS A 45 17.66 0.56 10.44
N ALA A 46 17.41 1.33 9.38
CA ALA A 46 17.29 2.78 9.41
C ALA A 46 16.03 3.24 10.14
N TYR A 47 14.91 2.56 9.89
CA TYR A 47 13.57 2.88 10.38
C TYR A 47 12.89 1.66 11.04
N PRO A 48 13.42 1.11 12.15
CA PRO A 48 12.85 -0.07 12.78
C PRO A 48 11.44 0.20 13.28
N ARG A 49 10.52 -0.73 12.98
CA ARG A 49 9.15 -0.72 13.52
C ARG A 49 9.21 -0.93 15.03
N VAL A 50 8.56 -0.06 15.80
CA VAL A 50 8.52 -0.07 17.28
C VAL A 50 7.13 -0.31 17.85
N GLN A 51 6.08 0.00 17.09
CA GLN A 51 4.67 -0.26 17.42
C GLN A 51 3.85 -0.48 16.15
N GLU A 52 2.68 -1.07 16.31
CA GLU A 52 1.71 -1.24 15.23
C GLU A 52 0.27 -1.25 15.75
N ILE A 53 -0.64 -0.81 14.90
CA ILE A 53 -2.06 -1.10 14.99
C ILE A 53 -2.38 -1.89 13.72
N PRO A 54 -2.67 -3.20 13.83
CA PRO A 54 -2.83 -4.07 12.67
C PRO A 54 -4.02 -3.63 11.81
N PHE A 55 -4.08 -4.20 10.61
CA PHE A 55 -5.21 -3.98 9.72
C PHE A 55 -6.53 -4.36 10.40
N ASP A 56 -7.50 -3.47 10.30
CA ASP A 56 -8.87 -3.66 10.76
C ASP A 56 -9.82 -3.49 9.58
N SER A 57 -10.77 -4.42 9.41
CA SER A 57 -11.69 -4.42 8.26
C SER A 57 -12.75 -3.33 8.31
N GLU A 58 -13.11 -2.84 9.50
CA GLU A 58 -14.05 -1.73 9.66
C GLU A 58 -13.35 -0.40 9.32
N ARG A 59 -12.13 -0.21 9.82
CA ARG A 59 -11.28 0.95 9.52
C ARG A 59 -10.64 0.90 8.13
N LYS A 60 -10.52 -0.28 7.52
CA LYS A 60 -9.89 -0.54 6.21
C LYS A 60 -8.45 -0.01 6.07
N ARG A 61 -7.69 -0.04 7.16
CA ARG A 61 -6.31 0.48 7.20
C ARG A 61 -5.49 -0.14 8.32
N MET A 62 -4.17 -0.05 8.16
CA MET A 62 -3.14 -0.43 9.12
C MET A 62 -2.26 0.78 9.43
N LEU A 63 -1.74 0.83 10.66
CA LEU A 63 -0.79 1.85 11.10
C LEU A 63 0.45 1.19 11.70
N THR A 64 1.62 1.76 11.44
CA THR A 64 2.88 1.36 12.07
C THR A 64 3.62 2.60 12.59
N ILE A 65 4.41 2.42 13.65
CA ILE A 65 5.30 3.46 14.16
C ILE A 65 6.74 2.97 13.99
N HIS A 66 7.59 3.81 13.41
CA HIS A 66 8.99 3.53 13.13
C HIS A 66 9.88 4.57 13.80
N ALA A 67 10.98 4.14 14.43
CA ALA A 67 11.96 5.08 14.99
C ALA A 67 12.97 5.49 13.92
N ILE A 68 13.29 6.78 13.80
CA ILE A 68 14.33 7.26 12.87
C ILE A 68 15.70 7.08 13.52
N LYS A 69 16.44 6.02 13.15
CA LYS A 69 17.69 5.61 13.82
C LYS A 69 18.95 5.84 12.98
N GLN A 70 18.93 5.39 11.73
CA GLN A 70 20.11 5.43 10.84
C GLN A 70 19.70 5.83 9.41
N PRO A 71 19.07 7.00 9.21
CA PRO A 71 18.78 7.48 7.86
C PRO A 71 20.09 7.69 7.08
N VAL A 72 20.06 7.48 5.77
CA VAL A 72 21.20 7.68 4.86
C VAL A 72 20.75 8.51 3.66
N ASP A 73 21.66 9.31 3.10
CA ASP A 73 21.31 10.30 2.06
C ASP A 73 20.83 9.66 0.74
N ASP A 74 21.20 8.41 0.48
CA ASP A 74 20.93 7.71 -0.79
C ASP A 74 19.83 6.63 -0.68
N ASP A 75 19.01 6.62 0.39
CA ASP A 75 17.84 5.73 0.45
C ASP A 75 16.60 6.37 -0.23
N ILE A 76 15.51 5.59 -0.38
CA ILE A 76 14.28 6.06 -1.06
C ILE A 76 13.38 6.91 -0.16
N SER A 77 13.80 7.18 1.09
CA SER A 77 13.01 7.96 2.04
C SER A 77 13.26 9.46 1.86
N PRO A 78 12.37 10.33 2.38
CA PRO A 78 12.59 11.78 2.36
C PRO A 78 13.57 12.25 3.46
N PHE A 79 14.33 11.34 4.08
CA PHE A 79 15.24 11.63 5.18
C PHE A 79 16.70 11.52 4.76
N THR A 80 17.53 12.33 5.39
CA THR A 80 18.98 12.38 5.20
C THR A 80 19.69 11.93 6.47
N ALA A 81 21.00 11.70 6.41
CA ALA A 81 21.79 11.38 7.59
C ALA A 81 21.71 12.46 8.69
N ALA A 82 21.38 13.71 8.32
CA ALA A 82 21.16 14.81 9.24
C ALA A 82 19.84 14.71 10.02
N ASP A 83 18.89 13.90 9.58
CA ASP A 83 17.60 13.67 10.23
C ASP A 83 17.67 12.60 11.33
N ARG A 84 18.88 12.11 11.66
CA ARG A 84 19.10 11.26 12.83
C ARG A 84 18.58 12.01 14.06
N GLU A 85 17.67 11.39 14.81
CA GLU A 85 16.96 11.98 15.97
C GLU A 85 15.73 12.84 15.64
N LYS A 86 15.24 12.89 14.39
CA LYS A 86 13.98 13.57 14.04
C LYS A 86 12.73 12.94 14.69
N GLY A 87 12.89 11.81 15.36
CA GLY A 87 11.89 11.17 16.20
C GLY A 87 11.34 9.89 15.58
N TYR A 88 10.03 9.87 15.37
CA TYR A 88 9.29 8.69 14.92
C TYR A 88 8.42 9.03 13.71
N ILE A 89 8.21 8.02 12.86
CA ILE A 89 7.32 8.07 11.71
C ILE A 89 6.10 7.24 12.06
N ILE A 90 4.94 7.86 12.04
CA ILE A 90 3.65 7.17 12.03
C ILE A 90 3.28 6.97 10.57
N ALA A 91 3.27 5.73 10.09
CA ALA A 91 2.94 5.39 8.72
C ALA A 91 1.59 4.67 8.65
N VAL A 92 0.77 5.01 7.66
CA VAL A 92 -0.55 4.42 7.43
C VAL A 92 -0.63 3.94 5.99
N LYS A 93 -1.20 2.74 5.81
CA LYS A 93 -1.62 2.21 4.52
C LYS A 93 -3.03 1.66 4.60
N GLY A 94 -3.81 1.81 3.54
CA GLY A 94 -5.19 1.33 3.51
C GLY A 94 -5.95 1.76 2.27
N ALA A 95 -7.27 1.68 2.36
CA ALA A 95 -8.15 2.15 1.29
C ALA A 95 -7.87 3.64 0.96
N PRO A 96 -7.69 4.02 -0.32
CA PRO A 96 -7.27 5.36 -0.71
C PRO A 96 -8.12 6.50 -0.16
N ASP A 97 -9.45 6.36 -0.25
CA ASP A 97 -10.44 7.32 0.25
C ASP A 97 -10.36 7.48 1.78
N VAL A 98 -10.20 6.37 2.49
CA VAL A 98 -10.08 6.35 3.96
C VAL A 98 -8.78 7.04 4.39
N VAL A 99 -7.65 6.72 3.77
CA VAL A 99 -6.34 7.31 4.12
C VAL A 99 -6.33 8.80 3.82
N LEU A 100 -6.88 9.21 2.67
CA LEU A 100 -6.95 10.61 2.26
C LEU A 100 -7.76 11.47 3.25
N ASN A 101 -8.77 10.90 3.92
CA ASN A 101 -9.54 11.60 4.96
C ASN A 101 -8.76 11.89 6.24
N LEU A 102 -7.62 11.23 6.45
CA LEU A 102 -6.74 11.45 7.61
C LEU A 102 -5.64 12.49 7.32
N CYS A 103 -5.53 12.94 6.06
CA CYS A 103 -4.44 13.77 5.58
C CYS A 103 -4.82 15.25 5.58
N THR A 104 -3.95 16.08 6.18
CA THR A 104 -4.04 17.54 6.12
C THR A 104 -3.02 18.15 5.15
N HIS A 105 -2.05 17.35 4.71
CA HIS A 105 -0.98 17.76 3.80
C HIS A 105 -0.75 16.68 2.72
N ARG A 106 -0.03 17.03 1.64
CA ARG A 106 0.52 16.09 0.67
C ARG A 106 2.01 16.32 0.45
N LEU A 107 2.70 15.24 0.08
CA LEU A 107 4.08 15.28 -0.38
C LEU A 107 4.10 15.57 -1.89
N LYS A 108 4.86 16.58 -2.31
CA LYS A 108 5.14 16.86 -3.71
C LYS A 108 6.27 15.98 -4.23
N MET A 109 6.44 15.93 -5.55
CA MET A 109 7.50 15.17 -6.22
C MET A 109 8.93 15.67 -5.90
N ASP A 110 9.07 16.92 -5.46
CA ASP A 110 10.33 17.52 -5.01
C ASP A 110 10.59 17.30 -3.51
N ASN A 111 9.83 16.41 -2.86
CA ASN A 111 9.84 16.12 -1.42
C ASN A 111 9.39 17.26 -0.49
N ASP A 112 8.89 18.37 -1.04
CA ASP A 112 8.26 19.41 -0.22
C ASP A 112 6.86 18.99 0.24
N VAL A 113 6.47 19.49 1.41
CA VAL A 113 5.15 19.24 1.99
C VAL A 113 4.29 20.49 1.84
N GLU A 114 3.07 20.32 1.33
CA GLU A 114 2.11 21.41 1.20
C GLU A 114 0.73 21.04 1.78
N PRO A 115 -0.08 22.03 2.21
CA PRO A 115 -1.44 21.78 2.68
C PRO A 115 -2.29 21.06 1.63
N MET A 116 -3.14 20.13 2.08
CA MET A 116 -4.08 19.43 1.22
C MET A 116 -5.22 20.39 0.84
N THR A 117 -5.17 20.95 -0.36
CA THR A 117 -6.29 21.73 -0.91
C THR A 117 -7.36 20.80 -1.48
N GLU A 118 -8.54 21.33 -1.79
CA GLU A 118 -9.61 20.54 -2.41
C GLU A 118 -9.20 20.13 -3.83
N GLU A 119 -8.52 20.99 -4.57
CA GLU A 119 -8.01 20.67 -5.91
C GLU A 119 -7.01 19.50 -5.86
N ALA A 120 -6.10 19.52 -4.89
CA ALA A 120 -5.13 18.45 -4.65
C ALA A 120 -5.82 17.12 -4.28
N ARG A 121 -6.87 17.20 -3.46
CA ARG A 121 -7.68 16.03 -3.08
C ARG A 121 -8.39 15.43 -4.30
N GLN A 122 -8.98 16.26 -5.16
CA GLN A 122 -9.63 15.80 -6.38
C GLN A 122 -8.65 15.18 -7.38
N GLU A 123 -7.43 15.73 -7.49
CA GLU A 123 -6.36 15.15 -8.31
C GLU A 123 -6.00 13.72 -7.87
N ILE A 124 -5.85 13.49 -6.56
CA ILE A 124 -5.56 12.17 -5.99
C ILE A 124 -6.72 11.19 -6.24
N LEU A 125 -7.97 11.63 -6.04
CA LEU A 125 -9.14 10.79 -6.30
C LEU A 125 -9.27 10.42 -7.78
N ALA A 126 -9.00 11.36 -8.69
CA ALA A 126 -8.99 11.09 -10.12
C ALA A 126 -7.89 10.08 -10.52
N ALA A 127 -6.70 10.17 -9.91
CA ALA A 127 -5.62 9.21 -10.12
C ALA A 127 -6.01 7.81 -9.61
N ASN A 128 -6.65 7.72 -8.44
CA ASN A 128 -7.19 6.47 -7.92
C ASN A 128 -8.24 5.87 -8.88
N ASP A 129 -9.18 6.68 -9.36
CA ASP A 129 -10.20 6.23 -10.32
C ASP A 129 -9.58 5.73 -11.62
N ALA A 130 -8.54 6.39 -12.14
CA ALA A 130 -7.82 5.92 -13.31
C ALA A 130 -7.17 4.53 -13.07
N MET A 131 -6.47 4.35 -11.94
CA MET A 131 -5.88 3.06 -11.58
C MET A 131 -6.93 1.95 -11.42
N THR A 132 -8.06 2.24 -10.78
CA THR A 132 -9.12 1.22 -10.58
C THR A 132 -9.83 0.83 -11.87
N LYS A 133 -9.92 1.71 -12.86
CA LYS A 133 -10.42 1.39 -14.21
C LYS A 133 -9.54 0.37 -14.92
N ASP A 134 -8.24 0.40 -14.67
CA ASP A 134 -7.27 -0.59 -15.16
C ASP A 134 -7.25 -1.87 -14.30
N ALA A 135 -8.31 -2.13 -13.53
CA ALA A 135 -8.48 -3.25 -12.61
C ALA A 135 -7.37 -3.37 -11.55
N LEU A 136 -6.65 -2.29 -11.25
CA LEU A 136 -5.65 -2.30 -10.20
C LEU A 136 -6.34 -2.27 -8.83
N ARG A 137 -5.81 -3.06 -7.90
CA ARG A 137 -6.00 -2.87 -6.47
C ARG A 137 -5.10 -1.72 -6.02
N VAL A 138 -5.70 -0.69 -5.43
CA VAL A 138 -4.99 0.54 -5.06
C VAL A 138 -4.95 0.70 -3.54
N LEU A 139 -3.79 1.07 -3.02
CA LEU A 139 -3.59 1.47 -1.63
C LEU A 139 -3.16 2.92 -1.54
N GLY A 140 -3.76 3.66 -0.61
CA GLY A 140 -3.25 4.96 -0.18
C GLY A 140 -2.19 4.78 0.88
N VAL A 141 -1.09 5.53 0.77
CA VAL A 141 -0.04 5.58 1.78
C VAL A 141 0.17 7.02 2.26
N ALA A 142 0.29 7.17 3.58
CA ALA A 142 0.48 8.44 4.23
C ALA A 142 1.37 8.28 5.46
N TYR A 143 2.01 9.36 5.89
CA TYR A 143 2.83 9.35 7.10
C TYR A 143 2.78 10.67 7.85
N ARG A 144 3.21 10.65 9.10
CA ARG A 144 3.42 11.85 9.93
C ARG A 144 4.67 11.65 10.76
N ILE A 145 5.47 12.70 10.88
CA ILE A 145 6.68 12.70 11.71
C ILE A 145 6.33 13.32 13.06
N VAL A 146 6.74 12.67 14.14
CA VAL A 146 6.56 13.16 15.51
C VAL A 146 7.90 13.15 16.25
N PRO A 147 8.23 14.18 17.03
CA PRO A 147 9.55 14.31 17.64
C PRO A 147 9.80 13.29 18.76
N GLN A 148 8.74 12.72 19.34
CA GLN A 148 8.79 11.80 20.47
C GLN A 148 7.80 10.66 20.26
N MET A 149 8.05 9.54 20.95
CA MET A 149 7.16 8.39 20.91
C MET A 149 5.80 8.80 21.49
N PRO A 150 4.69 8.60 20.77
CA PRO A 150 3.37 8.84 21.34
C PRO A 150 3.15 7.97 22.58
N GLU A 151 2.61 8.55 23.65
CA GLU A 151 2.27 7.80 24.86
C GLU A 151 0.98 6.99 24.67
N ASP A 152 0.02 7.55 23.92
CA ASP A 152 -1.27 6.94 23.61
C ASP A 152 -1.22 6.27 22.22
N ILE A 153 -1.26 4.93 22.22
CA ILE A 153 -1.22 4.10 21.02
C ILE A 153 -2.65 3.67 20.65
N THR A 154 -3.48 4.66 20.34
CA THR A 154 -4.87 4.46 19.86
C THR A 154 -5.05 5.02 18.45
N PRO A 155 -5.95 4.44 17.63
CA PRO A 155 -6.25 4.98 16.31
C PRO A 155 -6.61 6.47 16.35
N GLU A 156 -7.43 6.90 17.30
CA GLU A 156 -7.93 8.27 17.43
C GLU A 156 -6.81 9.28 17.71
N ALA A 157 -5.79 8.88 18.47
CA ALA A 157 -4.63 9.72 18.77
C ALA A 157 -3.65 9.81 17.58
N LEU A 158 -3.50 8.72 16.82
CA LEU A 158 -2.42 8.56 15.85
C LEU A 158 -2.83 8.85 14.40
N GLU A 159 -4.07 8.53 14.01
CA GLU A 159 -4.58 8.59 12.63
C GLU A 159 -5.14 9.97 12.28
N LYS A 160 -4.30 11.01 12.37
CA LYS A 160 -4.68 12.39 12.04
C LYS A 160 -3.47 13.20 11.59
N ASP A 161 -3.76 14.32 10.94
CA ASP A 161 -2.76 15.31 10.51
C ASP A 161 -1.66 14.68 9.63
N LEU A 162 -2.02 13.68 8.82
CA LEU A 162 -1.07 12.95 8.00
C LEU A 162 -0.67 13.75 6.75
N ILE A 163 0.50 13.41 6.23
CA ILE A 163 1.01 13.81 4.92
C ILE A 163 0.72 12.66 3.97
N PHE A 164 -0.14 12.90 2.98
CA PHE A 164 -0.41 11.94 1.92
C PHE A 164 0.85 11.78 1.05
N ALA A 165 1.40 10.57 0.97
CA ALA A 165 2.62 10.29 0.24
C ALA A 165 2.36 9.81 -1.18
N GLY A 166 1.28 9.06 -1.40
CA GLY A 166 0.93 8.60 -2.74
C GLY A 166 -0.03 7.43 -2.78
N LEU A 167 -0.19 6.90 -3.99
CA LEU A 167 -0.98 5.71 -4.30
C LEU A 167 -0.06 4.61 -4.79
N ILE A 168 -0.34 3.38 -4.39
CA ILE A 168 0.30 2.17 -4.92
C ILE A 168 -0.78 1.35 -5.62
N GLY A 169 -0.67 1.23 -6.95
CA GLY A 169 -1.50 0.33 -7.75
C GLY A 169 -0.80 -1.00 -7.98
N MET A 170 -1.50 -2.09 -7.77
CA MET A 170 -1.02 -3.44 -8.04
C MET A 170 -2.12 -4.26 -8.72
N ILE A 171 -1.72 -5.16 -9.61
CA ILE A 171 -2.66 -6.05 -10.29
C ILE A 171 -2.60 -7.44 -9.66
N ASP A 172 -3.77 -7.97 -9.30
CA ASP A 172 -3.95 -9.40 -9.00
C ASP A 172 -4.73 -10.00 -10.17
N PRO A 173 -4.04 -10.46 -11.24
CA PRO A 173 -4.71 -10.86 -12.46
C PRO A 173 -5.54 -12.12 -12.22
N ALA A 174 -6.75 -12.15 -12.80
CA ALA A 174 -7.57 -13.36 -12.78
C ALA A 174 -6.84 -14.52 -13.44
N ARG A 175 -7.02 -15.73 -12.89
CA ARG A 175 -6.40 -16.92 -13.48
C ARG A 175 -6.98 -17.16 -14.89
N PRO A 176 -6.17 -17.47 -15.90
CA PRO A 176 -6.63 -17.61 -17.28
C PRO A 176 -7.82 -18.57 -17.45
N GLU A 177 -7.88 -19.62 -16.64
CA GLU A 177 -8.93 -20.63 -16.65
C GLU A 177 -10.30 -20.12 -16.17
N VAL A 178 -10.36 -19.00 -15.45
CA VAL A 178 -11.61 -18.48 -14.86
C VAL A 178 -12.64 -18.14 -15.93
N LYS A 179 -12.22 -17.54 -17.04
CA LYS A 179 -13.14 -17.15 -18.13
C LYS A 179 -13.85 -18.38 -18.72
N THR A 180 -13.09 -19.44 -18.98
CA THR A 180 -13.63 -20.69 -19.52
C THR A 180 -14.58 -21.35 -18.52
N ALA A 181 -14.20 -21.42 -17.24
CA ALA A 181 -15.04 -22.01 -16.20
C ALA A 181 -16.37 -21.26 -16.01
N LEU A 182 -16.35 -19.92 -16.09
CA LEU A 182 -17.57 -19.10 -16.03
C LEU A 182 -18.50 -19.35 -17.21
N ALA A 183 -17.96 -19.49 -18.42
CA ALA A 183 -18.75 -19.77 -19.62
C ALA A 183 -19.42 -21.15 -19.55
N GLU A 184 -18.72 -22.17 -19.05
CA GLU A 184 -19.26 -23.52 -18.83
C GLU A 184 -20.38 -23.51 -17.78
N ALA A 185 -20.15 -22.85 -16.63
CA ALA A 185 -21.15 -22.71 -15.58
C ALA A 185 -22.42 -22.00 -16.09
N LYS A 186 -22.25 -20.93 -16.88
CA LYS A 186 -23.37 -20.20 -17.51
C LYS A 186 -24.15 -21.10 -18.47
N THR A 187 -23.46 -21.90 -19.29
CA THR A 187 -24.08 -22.85 -20.23
C THR A 187 -24.88 -23.93 -19.49
N ALA A 188 -24.42 -24.34 -18.30
CA ALA A 188 -25.12 -25.26 -17.42
C ALA A 188 -26.31 -24.64 -16.65
N GLY A 189 -26.60 -23.34 -16.84
CA GLY A 189 -27.67 -22.62 -16.15
C GLY A 189 -27.35 -22.27 -14.69
N ILE A 190 -26.07 -22.29 -14.31
CA ILE A 190 -25.62 -21.97 -12.94
C ILE A 190 -25.43 -20.46 -12.82
N ARG A 191 -26.03 -19.87 -11.78
CA ARG A 191 -25.83 -18.45 -11.43
C ARG A 191 -24.56 -18.29 -10.62
N THR A 192 -23.56 -17.61 -11.19
CA THR A 192 -22.32 -17.26 -10.47
C THR A 192 -22.43 -15.87 -9.84
N ILE A 193 -21.83 -15.71 -8.65
CA ILE A 193 -21.82 -14.45 -7.88
C ILE A 193 -20.39 -14.20 -7.40
N MET A 194 -19.91 -12.96 -7.51
CA MET A 194 -18.63 -12.51 -6.93
C MET A 194 -18.87 -11.93 -5.53
N ILE A 195 -18.06 -12.36 -4.57
CA ILE A 195 -17.99 -11.79 -3.22
C ILE A 195 -16.54 -11.34 -3.02
N THR A 196 -16.31 -10.03 -2.95
CA THR A 196 -14.98 -9.46 -2.76
C THR A 196 -15.02 -8.30 -1.76
N GLY A 197 -13.91 -8.08 -1.06
CA GLY A 197 -13.67 -6.91 -0.21
C GLY A 197 -12.98 -5.75 -0.94
N ASP A 198 -12.72 -5.90 -2.24
CA ASP A 198 -12.06 -4.88 -3.06
C ASP A 198 -12.93 -3.64 -3.27
N TYR A 199 -12.28 -2.57 -3.76
CA TYR A 199 -12.97 -1.36 -4.13
C TYR A 199 -13.99 -1.64 -5.26
N PRO A 200 -15.22 -1.08 -5.22
CA PRO A 200 -16.30 -1.42 -6.15
C PRO A 200 -15.92 -1.31 -7.63
N ASN A 201 -15.12 -0.30 -8.00
CA ASN A 201 -14.69 -0.11 -9.38
C ASN A 201 -13.70 -1.20 -9.82
N THR A 202 -12.75 -1.58 -8.96
CA THR A 202 -11.82 -2.68 -9.23
C THR A 202 -12.57 -4.01 -9.37
N ALA A 203 -13.49 -4.29 -8.45
CA ALA A 203 -14.33 -5.50 -8.50
C ALA A 203 -15.15 -5.57 -9.79
N ARG A 204 -15.72 -4.44 -10.21
CA ARG A 204 -16.46 -4.33 -11.47
C ARG A 204 -15.55 -4.57 -12.68
N ALA A 205 -14.38 -3.94 -12.72
CA ALA A 205 -13.43 -4.11 -13.82
C ALA A 205 -12.99 -5.57 -13.97
N ILE A 206 -12.67 -6.25 -12.85
CA ILE A 206 -12.36 -7.69 -12.84
C ILE A 206 -13.55 -8.52 -13.30
N ALA A 207 -14.77 -8.20 -12.83
CA ALA A 207 -15.98 -8.92 -13.22
C ALA A 207 -16.29 -8.81 -14.72
N GLU A 208 -16.08 -7.64 -15.31
CA GLU A 208 -16.17 -7.41 -16.76
C GLU A 208 -15.07 -8.17 -17.51
N GLU A 209 -13.83 -8.12 -17.01
CA GLU A 209 -12.69 -8.81 -17.62
C GLU A 209 -12.90 -10.33 -17.69
N ILE A 210 -13.39 -10.95 -16.60
CA ILE A 210 -13.61 -12.40 -16.53
C ILE A 210 -14.93 -12.85 -17.20
N GLY A 211 -15.76 -11.92 -17.68
CA GLY A 211 -17.05 -12.21 -18.30
C GLY A 211 -18.15 -12.59 -17.30
N LEU A 212 -18.00 -12.21 -16.03
CA LEU A 212 -19.06 -12.34 -15.02
C LEU A 212 -20.13 -11.25 -15.18
N LEU A 213 -19.70 -10.03 -15.54
CA LEU A 213 -20.56 -8.90 -15.86
C LEU A 213 -20.49 -8.65 -17.38
N GLU A 214 -21.64 -8.59 -18.03
CA GLU A 214 -21.75 -8.22 -19.45
C GLU A 214 -22.26 -6.77 -19.56
N PRO A 215 -21.86 -5.98 -20.58
CA PRO A 215 -22.29 -4.60 -20.77
C PRO A 215 -23.80 -4.41 -20.94
#